data_AF-A0A7Y8I118-F1
#
_entry.id   AF-A0A7Y8I118-F1
#
_cell.length_a   1.000
_cell.length_b   1.000
_cell.length_c   1.000
_cell.angle_alpha   90.00
_cell.angle_beta   90.00
_cell.angle_gamma   90.00
#
_symmetry.space_group_name_H-M   'P 1'
#
loop_
_entity.id
_entity.type
_entity.pdbx_description
1 polymer ?
#
loop_
_entity_poly.entity_id
_entity_poly.type
_entity_poly.pdbx_seq_one_letter_code
_entity_poly.pdbx_strand_id
1 'polypeptide(L)'
;MRQSCVLWTILAAPAAVWAGDCAGLAKLSLPAATITVAEEVTSGASNGQKNLPPFCRVAGVLRPSSDSEIRFETWMPLTGWNSKFQGIGNGGFAGSITYAGLADAVRNGYAAASTDTGHQGGGTDAGWAMGHPEKVIDFGHRAIHETAVAGKAITEAFYGAKPKRAYFNSCSNGGRQALMEAQRYPNDYDGIIAGAPANAFTHILTGFAWNMKNTLADPASYISSKKLKAIE
;
A
#
# COMPACT_ATOMS: atom_id res chain seq x y z
N MET A 1 -5.31 41.49 -38.88
CA MET A 1 -4.61 40.39 -38.18
C MET A 1 -4.17 40.89 -36.81
N ARG A 2 -4.86 40.52 -35.73
CA ARG A 2 -4.46 40.83 -34.35
C ARG A 2 -3.79 39.59 -33.78
N GLN A 3 -2.47 39.65 -33.55
CA GLN A 3 -1.73 38.61 -32.85
C GLN A 3 -2.00 38.76 -31.35
N SER A 4 -2.73 37.81 -30.78
CA SER A 4 -2.87 37.68 -29.34
C SER A 4 -1.66 36.91 -28.80
N CYS A 5 -0.79 37.60 -28.07
CA CYS A 5 0.26 36.95 -27.27
C CYS A 5 -0.39 36.23 -26.09
N VAL A 6 -0.41 34.89 -26.13
CA VAL A 6 -0.77 34.06 -24.99
C VAL A 6 0.49 33.90 -24.12
N LEU A 7 0.50 34.56 -22.97
CA LEU A 7 1.51 34.37 -21.93
C LEU A 7 1.29 32.99 -21.28
N TRP A 8 2.21 32.06 -21.54
CA TRP A 8 2.29 30.80 -20.82
C TRP A 8 3.00 31.03 -19.49
N THR A 9 2.26 31.01 -18.38
CA THR A 9 2.82 30.94 -17.04
C THR A 9 3.37 29.53 -16.81
N ILE A 10 4.70 29.41 -16.77
CA ILE A 10 5.39 28.20 -16.35
C ILE A 10 5.22 28.09 -14.84
N LEU A 11 4.32 27.22 -14.37
CA LEU A 11 4.27 26.80 -12.98
C LEU A 11 5.50 25.92 -12.71
N ALA A 12 6.52 26.50 -12.06
CA ALA A 12 7.65 25.75 -11.56
C ALA A 12 7.14 24.75 -10.51
N ALA A 13 7.34 23.44 -10.76
CA ALA A 13 7.11 22.42 -9.76
C ALA A 13 8.05 22.69 -8.56
N PRO A 14 7.56 22.67 -7.31
CA PRO A 14 8.44 22.85 -6.16
C PRO A 14 9.51 21.75 -6.20
N ALA A 15 10.78 22.16 -6.19
CA ALA A 15 11.88 21.24 -6.05
C ALA A 15 11.71 20.48 -4.72
N ALA A 16 11.80 19.15 -4.75
CA ALA A 16 11.79 18.36 -3.54
C ALA A 16 12.95 18.82 -2.65
N VAL A 17 12.63 19.39 -1.49
CA VAL A 17 13.63 19.77 -0.49
C VAL A 17 14.27 18.48 0.00
N TRP A 18 15.56 18.31 -0.26
CA TRP A 18 16.31 17.19 0.29
C TRP A 18 16.26 17.27 1.81
N ALA A 19 15.74 16.22 2.46
CA ALA A 19 15.51 16.22 3.89
C ALA A 19 16.81 16.16 4.70
N GLY A 20 17.93 15.77 4.07
CA GLY A 20 19.26 15.67 4.67
C GLY A 20 19.45 14.47 5.60
N ASP A 21 18.45 14.17 6.42
CA ASP A 21 18.40 13.00 7.32
C ASP A 21 16.97 12.45 7.47
N CYS A 22 16.82 11.32 8.18
CA CYS A 22 15.52 10.69 8.38
C CYS A 22 14.55 11.57 9.17
N ALA A 23 15.02 12.23 10.23
CA ALA A 23 14.18 13.07 11.09
C ALA A 23 13.61 14.29 10.34
N GLY A 24 14.36 14.82 9.38
CA GLY A 24 13.95 15.93 8.50
C GLY A 24 12.68 15.63 7.71
N LEU A 25 12.41 14.35 7.40
CA LEU A 25 11.21 13.94 6.68
C LEU A 25 9.93 14.23 7.47
N ALA A 26 9.97 14.40 8.80
CA ALA A 26 8.80 14.81 9.58
C ALA A 26 8.21 16.16 9.12
N LYS A 27 9.02 16.99 8.44
CA LYS A 27 8.61 18.30 7.91
C LYS A 27 8.26 18.27 6.42
N LEU A 28 8.37 17.12 5.76
CA LEU A 28 8.08 17.00 4.34
C LEU A 28 6.59 17.27 4.11
N SER A 29 6.31 18.28 3.29
CA SER A 29 4.94 18.60 2.88
C SER A 29 4.59 17.80 1.62
N LEU A 30 3.52 17.03 1.70
CA LEU A 30 2.97 16.26 0.58
C LEU A 30 1.47 16.57 0.46
N PRO A 31 0.91 16.57 -0.77
CA PRO A 31 -0.52 16.71 -0.96
C PRO A 31 -1.29 15.66 -0.14
N ALA A 32 -2.31 16.11 0.58
CA ALA A 32 -3.20 15.27 1.39
C ALA A 32 -2.52 14.38 2.44
N ALA A 33 -1.22 14.50 2.70
CA ALA A 33 -0.50 13.66 3.65
C ALA A 33 -0.07 14.44 4.91
N THR A 34 -0.10 13.77 6.05
CA THR A 34 0.53 14.22 7.29
C THR A 34 1.48 13.14 7.76
N ILE A 35 2.77 13.47 7.87
CA ILE A 35 3.78 12.57 8.43
C ILE A 35 3.70 12.66 9.95
N THR A 36 3.57 11.50 10.60
CA THR A 36 3.39 11.39 12.05
C THR A 36 4.63 10.81 12.73
N VAL A 37 5.44 10.05 12.00
CA VAL A 37 6.71 9.48 12.47
C VAL A 37 7.74 9.60 11.36
N ALA A 38 8.96 10.00 11.72
CA ALA A 38 10.14 9.90 10.88
C ALA A 38 11.35 9.61 11.79
N GLU A 39 11.78 8.36 11.84
CA GLU A 39 12.81 7.89 12.79
C GLU A 39 13.74 6.85 12.17
N GLU A 40 15.00 6.85 12.60
CA GLU A 40 15.92 5.77 12.28
C GLU A 40 15.68 4.57 13.20
N VAL A 41 15.55 3.40 12.59
CA VAL A 41 15.46 2.13 13.30
C VAL A 41 16.78 1.39 13.16
N THR A 42 17.55 1.36 14.24
CA THR A 42 18.88 0.71 14.30
C THR A 42 18.91 -0.53 15.21
N SER A 43 17.81 -0.80 15.92
CA SER A 43 17.66 -1.94 16.84
C SER A 43 17.66 -3.31 16.15
N GLY A 44 17.55 -3.35 14.83
CA GLY A 44 17.37 -4.57 14.05
C GLY A 44 15.95 -5.18 14.14
N ALA A 45 15.00 -4.48 14.77
CA ALA A 45 13.62 -4.93 14.91
C ALA A 45 12.60 -3.78 14.86
N SER A 46 11.47 -4.01 14.20
CA SER A 46 10.35 -3.06 14.13
C SER A 46 9.05 -3.80 13.81
N ASN A 47 7.94 -3.38 14.43
CA ASN A 47 6.60 -3.91 14.17
C ASN A 47 6.52 -5.46 14.13
N GLY A 48 7.19 -6.12 15.10
CA GLY A 48 7.23 -7.57 15.23
C GLY A 48 8.20 -8.28 14.26
N GLN A 49 8.85 -7.56 13.37
CA GLN A 49 9.88 -8.07 12.45
C GLN A 49 11.26 -7.96 13.08
N LYS A 50 12.15 -8.91 12.77
CA LYS A 50 13.52 -9.00 13.30
C LYS A 50 14.55 -9.11 12.17
N ASN A 51 15.84 -9.03 12.50
CA ASN A 51 16.94 -9.13 11.54
C ASN A 51 16.79 -8.11 10.40
N LEU A 52 16.42 -6.88 10.75
CA LEU A 52 16.30 -5.78 9.81
C LEU A 52 17.65 -5.06 9.70
N PRO A 53 18.10 -4.68 8.48
CA PRO A 53 19.18 -3.71 8.37
C PRO A 53 18.71 -2.36 8.93
N PRO A 54 19.61 -1.44 9.34
CA PRO A 54 19.21 -0.10 9.73
C PRO A 54 18.43 0.61 8.62
N PHE A 55 17.30 1.22 8.96
CA PHE A 55 16.42 1.89 8.00
C PHE A 55 15.75 3.13 8.59
N CYS A 56 15.40 4.08 7.73
CA CYS A 56 14.51 5.19 8.06
C CYS A 56 13.06 4.73 7.93
N ARG A 57 12.30 4.88 9.01
CA ARG A 57 10.86 4.60 9.07
C ARG A 57 10.10 5.91 9.00
N VAL A 58 9.24 6.03 8.00
CA VAL A 58 8.29 7.15 7.89
C VAL A 58 6.88 6.59 7.98
N ALA A 59 6.09 7.08 8.93
CA ALA A 59 4.66 6.77 9.03
C ALA A 59 3.84 8.04 8.81
N GLY A 60 2.66 7.88 8.21
CA GLY A 60 1.78 9.00 7.94
C GLY A 60 0.35 8.61 7.66
N VAL A 61 -0.46 9.63 7.42
CA VAL A 61 -1.88 9.51 7.11
C VAL A 61 -2.19 10.33 5.87
N LEU A 62 -2.82 9.70 4.87
CA LEU A 62 -3.33 10.32 3.66
C LEU A 62 -4.85 10.54 3.80
N ARG A 63 -5.32 11.75 3.45
CA ARG A 63 -6.73 12.17 3.50
C ARG A 63 -7.18 12.80 2.16
N PRO A 64 -7.26 12.02 1.07
CA PRO A 64 -7.70 12.51 -0.24
C PRO A 64 -9.19 12.92 -0.29
N SER A 65 -9.98 12.55 0.72
CA SER A 65 -11.36 12.96 0.92
C SER A 65 -11.63 13.23 2.41
N SER A 66 -12.79 13.79 2.74
CA SER A 66 -13.18 14.05 4.15
C SER A 66 -13.46 12.79 4.97
N ASP A 67 -13.73 11.64 4.34
CA ASP A 67 -14.00 10.36 4.99
C ASP A 67 -12.82 9.36 4.87
N SER A 68 -11.78 9.75 4.12
CA SER A 68 -10.55 8.98 3.98
C SER A 68 -9.62 9.16 5.19
N GLU A 69 -9.11 8.05 5.70
CA GLU A 69 -8.00 8.01 6.64
C GLU A 69 -7.11 6.82 6.30
N ILE A 70 -6.22 7.02 5.33
CA ILE A 70 -5.31 5.97 4.83
C ILE A 70 -4.01 6.05 5.61
N ARG A 71 -3.74 5.09 6.49
CA ARG A 71 -2.44 5.02 7.15
C ARG A 71 -1.47 4.31 6.24
N PHE A 72 -0.26 4.82 6.18
CA PHE A 72 0.80 4.23 5.38
C PHE A 72 2.14 4.33 6.10
N GLU A 73 3.05 3.45 5.72
CA GLU A 73 4.45 3.54 6.11
C GLU A 73 5.34 3.39 4.89
N THR A 74 6.46 4.10 4.90
CA THR A 74 7.57 3.97 3.95
C THR A 74 8.83 3.63 4.74
N TRP A 75 9.47 2.50 4.42
CA TRP A 75 10.72 2.06 5.04
C TRP A 75 11.85 2.14 4.00
N MET A 76 12.96 2.78 4.37
CA MET A 76 14.08 3.07 3.46
C MET A 76 15.41 2.67 4.11
N PRO A 77 16.15 1.69 3.56
CA PRO A 77 17.46 1.30 4.10
C PRO A 77 18.39 2.50 4.26
N LEU A 78 19.04 2.67 5.41
CA LEU A 78 20.03 3.74 5.60
C LEU A 78 21.26 3.53 4.72
N THR A 79 21.58 2.26 4.44
CA THR A 79 22.66 1.84 3.52
C THR A 79 22.17 0.73 2.61
N GLY A 80 22.83 0.56 1.47
CA GLY A 80 22.51 -0.54 0.54
C GLY A 80 21.21 -0.37 -0.24
N TRP A 81 20.68 0.85 -0.36
CA TRP A 81 19.55 1.10 -1.26
C TRP A 81 19.91 0.77 -2.70
N ASN A 82 19.15 -0.13 -3.31
CA ASN A 82 19.39 -0.63 -4.67
C ASN A 82 18.81 0.29 -5.77
N SER A 83 18.45 1.53 -5.41
CA SER A 83 17.78 2.52 -6.27
C SER A 83 16.37 2.13 -6.73
N LYS A 84 15.71 1.15 -6.09
CA LYS A 84 14.35 0.71 -6.45
C LYS A 84 13.35 0.99 -5.33
N PHE A 85 12.10 1.13 -5.74
CA PHE A 85 10.95 1.23 -4.87
C PHE A 85 10.09 -0.04 -4.96
N GLN A 86 9.51 -0.49 -3.85
CA GLN A 86 8.58 -1.63 -3.82
C GLN A 86 7.29 -1.28 -3.06
N GLY A 87 6.15 -1.32 -3.75
CA GLY A 87 4.83 -1.27 -3.12
C GLY A 87 4.41 -2.66 -2.63
N ILE A 88 3.80 -2.69 -1.44
CA ILE A 88 3.29 -3.92 -0.81
C ILE A 88 1.80 -3.75 -0.51
N GLY A 89 0.99 -4.59 -1.16
CA GLY A 89 -0.44 -4.74 -0.92
C GLY A 89 -0.80 -5.53 0.35
N ASN A 90 -2.07 -5.90 0.47
CA ASN A 90 -2.66 -6.48 1.69
C ASN A 90 -3.41 -7.79 1.43
N GLY A 91 -4.03 -8.36 2.45
CA GLY A 91 -4.92 -9.52 2.34
C GLY A 91 -6.36 -9.20 2.78
N GLY A 92 -7.30 -10.06 2.40
CA GLY A 92 -8.69 -9.98 2.85
C GLY A 92 -9.36 -8.63 2.54
N PHE A 93 -10.16 -8.12 3.49
CA PHE A 93 -10.76 -6.79 3.44
C PHE A 93 -9.81 -5.66 3.82
N ALA A 94 -8.53 -5.97 4.07
CA ALA A 94 -7.49 -5.08 4.58
C ALA A 94 -7.95 -4.28 5.83
N GLY A 95 -7.16 -3.32 6.32
CA GLY A 95 -7.31 -2.78 7.68
C GLY A 95 -6.02 -2.79 8.50
N SER A 96 -4.90 -3.17 7.87
CA SER A 96 -3.58 -3.19 8.51
C SER A 96 -2.45 -3.07 7.47
N ILE A 97 -1.34 -2.48 7.90
CA ILE A 97 -0.09 -2.37 7.12
C ILE A 97 0.63 -3.73 7.12
N THR A 98 1.13 -4.16 5.96
CA THR A 98 1.80 -5.46 5.81
C THR A 98 3.29 -5.36 6.16
N TYR A 99 3.59 -5.32 7.46
CA TYR A 99 4.96 -5.14 7.97
C TYR A 99 5.95 -6.23 7.56
N ALA A 100 5.50 -7.48 7.40
CA ALA A 100 6.36 -8.55 6.90
C ALA A 100 6.88 -8.26 5.48
N GLY A 101 6.03 -7.72 4.61
CA GLY A 101 6.42 -7.34 3.26
C GLY A 101 7.35 -6.13 3.21
N LEU A 102 7.14 -5.14 4.09
CA LEU A 102 8.08 -4.01 4.25
C LEU A 102 9.46 -4.51 4.70
N ALA A 103 9.49 -5.40 5.70
CA ALA A 103 10.73 -5.99 6.19
C ALA A 103 11.49 -6.78 5.11
N ASP A 104 10.79 -7.62 4.34
CA ASP A 104 11.40 -8.38 3.24
C ASP A 104 11.96 -7.45 2.15
N ALA A 105 11.24 -6.40 1.78
CA ALA A 105 11.70 -5.45 0.78
C ALA A 105 12.96 -4.69 1.24
N VAL A 106 12.98 -4.22 2.49
CA VAL A 106 14.13 -3.49 3.07
C VAL A 106 15.35 -4.40 3.21
N ARG A 107 15.20 -5.68 3.59
CA ARG A 107 16.30 -6.66 3.58
C ARG A 107 16.93 -6.84 2.21
N ASN A 108 16.16 -6.65 1.15
CA ASN A 108 16.62 -6.74 -0.25
C ASN A 108 17.05 -5.38 -0.83
N GLY A 109 17.19 -4.35 0.01
CA GLY A 109 17.68 -3.03 -0.38
C GLY A 109 16.66 -2.15 -1.10
N TYR A 110 15.36 -2.48 -1.07
CA TYR A 110 14.32 -1.62 -1.62
C TYR A 110 13.92 -0.53 -0.61
N ALA A 111 13.62 0.66 -1.11
CA ALA A 111 12.69 1.55 -0.42
C ALA A 111 11.28 0.98 -0.60
N ALA A 112 10.48 0.88 0.45
CA ALA A 112 9.25 0.10 0.42
C ALA A 112 8.09 0.82 1.09
N ALA A 113 6.88 0.70 0.54
CA ALA A 113 5.69 1.30 1.15
C ALA A 113 4.50 0.34 1.22
N SER A 114 3.70 0.48 2.26
CA SER A 114 2.46 -0.29 2.47
C SER A 114 1.44 0.55 3.25
N THR A 115 0.16 0.18 3.16
CA THR A 115 -0.98 0.92 3.72
C THR A 115 -1.98 0.01 4.40
N ASP A 116 -2.81 0.54 5.29
CA ASP A 116 -3.98 -0.14 5.85
C ASP A 116 -5.23 -0.11 4.95
N THR A 117 -5.17 0.61 3.83
CA THR A 117 -6.25 0.79 2.85
C THR A 117 -7.43 1.68 3.27
N GLY A 118 -7.24 2.60 4.22
CA GLY A 118 -8.24 3.65 4.53
C GLY A 118 -9.13 3.36 5.74
N HIS A 119 -8.85 2.28 6.46
CA HIS A 119 -9.58 1.83 7.63
C HIS A 119 -8.73 0.89 8.48
N GLN A 120 -9.24 0.52 9.65
CA GLN A 120 -8.63 -0.49 10.53
C GLN A 120 -9.64 -1.59 10.81
N GLY A 121 -9.20 -2.84 10.79
CA GLY A 121 -10.08 -3.99 10.97
C GLY A 121 -9.35 -5.32 10.79
N GLY A 122 -10.03 -6.40 11.13
CA GLY A 122 -9.55 -7.75 10.81
C GLY A 122 -9.69 -8.05 9.32
N GLY A 123 -8.86 -8.95 8.78
CA GLY A 123 -8.89 -9.29 7.34
C GLY A 123 -10.21 -9.89 6.83
N THR A 124 -11.13 -10.26 7.72
CA THR A 124 -12.49 -10.75 7.40
C THR A 124 -13.59 -9.78 7.82
N ASP A 125 -13.23 -8.61 8.36
CA ASP A 125 -14.16 -7.58 8.78
C ASP A 125 -14.41 -6.60 7.63
N ALA A 126 -15.67 -6.51 7.21
CA ALA A 126 -16.13 -5.58 6.17
C ALA A 126 -17.06 -4.49 6.74
N GLY A 127 -17.24 -4.42 8.07
CA GLY A 127 -18.13 -3.46 8.72
C GLY A 127 -17.76 -2.02 8.45
N TRP A 128 -16.47 -1.75 8.24
CA TRP A 128 -15.92 -0.43 7.87
C TRP A 128 -16.52 0.16 6.57
N ALA A 129 -17.09 -0.67 5.70
CA ALA A 129 -17.63 -0.22 4.42
C ALA A 129 -19.05 0.37 4.54
N MET A 130 -19.78 0.03 5.60
CA MET A 130 -21.19 0.42 5.75
C MET A 130 -21.33 1.92 5.96
N GLY A 131 -21.95 2.61 5.00
CA GLY A 131 -22.14 4.07 5.06
C GLY A 131 -20.90 4.90 4.74
N HIS A 132 -19.78 4.27 4.34
CA HIS A 132 -18.50 4.93 4.07
C HIS A 132 -18.02 4.69 2.62
N PRO A 133 -18.65 5.33 1.62
CA PRO A 133 -18.30 5.13 0.21
C PRO A 133 -16.85 5.50 -0.12
N GLU A 134 -16.29 6.52 0.54
CA GLU A 134 -14.89 6.92 0.31
C GLU A 134 -13.91 5.86 0.82
N LYS A 135 -14.21 5.18 1.93
CA LYS A 135 -13.40 4.04 2.40
C LYS A 135 -13.46 2.85 1.45
N VAL A 136 -14.59 2.64 0.79
CA VAL A 136 -14.71 1.63 -0.28
C VAL A 136 -13.85 1.99 -1.48
N ILE A 137 -13.76 3.27 -1.84
CA ILE A 137 -12.86 3.77 -2.89
C ILE A 137 -11.38 3.61 -2.47
N ASP A 138 -11.06 3.92 -1.22
CA ASP A 138 -9.71 3.74 -0.64
C ASP A 138 -9.25 2.28 -0.74
N PHE A 139 -10.07 1.35 -0.23
CA PHE A 139 -9.84 -0.08 -0.35
C PHE A 139 -9.78 -0.53 -1.81
N GLY A 140 -10.71 -0.05 -2.63
CA GLY A 140 -10.90 -0.47 -4.01
C GLY A 140 -9.68 -0.19 -4.89
N HIS A 141 -9.12 1.03 -4.81
CA HIS A 141 -7.98 1.39 -5.64
C HIS A 141 -7.16 2.57 -5.11
N ARG A 142 -7.76 3.52 -4.40
CA ARG A 142 -7.10 4.81 -4.15
C ARG A 142 -5.95 4.70 -3.13
N ALA A 143 -6.09 3.90 -2.09
CA ALA A 143 -5.08 3.85 -1.03
C ALA A 143 -3.70 3.36 -1.52
N ILE A 144 -3.67 2.37 -2.40
CA ILE A 144 -2.41 1.84 -2.96
C ILE A 144 -1.73 2.90 -3.83
N HIS A 145 -2.49 3.56 -4.71
CA HIS A 145 -2.01 4.66 -5.54
C HIS A 145 -1.46 5.82 -4.72
N GLU A 146 -2.23 6.35 -3.77
CA GLU A 146 -1.81 7.48 -2.93
C GLU A 146 -0.54 7.13 -2.12
N THR A 147 -0.44 5.88 -1.66
CA THR A 147 0.75 5.36 -0.99
C THR A 147 1.95 5.24 -1.93
N ALA A 148 1.74 4.85 -3.20
CA ALA A 148 2.80 4.79 -4.20
C ALA A 148 3.35 6.19 -4.50
N VAL A 149 2.47 7.18 -4.68
CA VAL A 149 2.84 8.58 -4.91
C VAL A 149 3.60 9.15 -3.71
N ALA A 150 3.03 9.05 -2.50
CA ALA A 150 3.65 9.56 -1.29
C ALA A 150 4.97 8.86 -0.97
N GLY A 151 5.00 7.52 -1.04
CA GLY A 151 6.19 6.72 -0.74
C GLY A 151 7.36 7.02 -1.68
N LYS A 152 7.10 7.22 -2.98
CA LYS A 152 8.14 7.64 -3.93
C LYS A 152 8.64 9.05 -3.66
N ALA A 153 7.76 9.99 -3.30
CA ALA A 153 8.15 11.35 -2.96
C ALA A 153 9.00 11.39 -1.67
N ILE A 154 8.64 10.59 -0.66
CA ILE A 154 9.43 10.41 0.57
C ILE A 154 10.80 9.79 0.23
N THR A 155 10.81 8.77 -0.64
CA THR A 155 12.06 8.12 -1.09
C THR A 155 12.98 9.12 -1.79
N GLU A 156 12.43 9.95 -2.69
CA GLU A 156 13.18 11.00 -3.38
C GLU A 156 13.72 12.05 -2.41
N ALA A 157 12.90 12.50 -1.46
CA ALA A 157 13.31 13.47 -0.44
C ALA A 157 14.42 12.94 0.48
N PHE A 158 14.42 11.64 0.79
CA PHE A 158 15.41 10.99 1.63
C PHE A 158 16.75 10.80 0.91
N TYR A 159 16.74 10.16 -0.26
CA TYR A 159 17.97 9.84 -1.00
C TYR A 159 18.48 10.97 -1.90
N GLY A 160 17.70 12.04 -2.09
CA GLY A 160 18.01 13.10 -3.04
C GLY A 160 17.90 12.66 -4.51
N ALA A 161 17.30 11.50 -4.77
CA ALA A 161 17.17 10.92 -6.10
C ALA A 161 15.90 10.06 -6.22
N LYS A 162 15.24 10.13 -7.38
CA LYS A 162 14.08 9.29 -7.70
C LYS A 162 14.47 7.80 -7.76
N PRO A 163 13.57 6.88 -7.38
CA PRO A 163 13.74 5.47 -7.70
C PRO A 163 13.93 5.29 -9.22
N LYS A 164 14.93 4.49 -9.61
CA LYS A 164 15.20 4.15 -11.01
C LYS A 164 14.15 3.19 -11.58
N ARG A 165 13.55 2.37 -10.72
CA ARG A 165 12.44 1.47 -11.01
C ARG A 165 11.53 1.34 -9.79
N ALA A 166 10.24 1.12 -10.03
CA ALA A 166 9.25 0.81 -9.02
C ALA A 166 8.58 -0.54 -9.33
N TYR A 167 8.45 -1.40 -8.32
CA TYR A 167 7.79 -2.69 -8.44
C TYR A 167 6.63 -2.82 -7.46
N PHE A 168 5.59 -3.57 -7.81
CA PHE A 168 4.55 -3.98 -6.87
C PHE A 168 4.58 -5.49 -6.71
N ASN A 169 4.56 -5.99 -5.46
CA ASN A 169 4.61 -7.42 -5.18
C ASN A 169 3.67 -7.78 -4.03
N SER A 170 2.58 -8.48 -4.33
CA SER A 170 1.66 -8.97 -3.31
C SER A 170 0.77 -10.12 -3.80
N CYS A 171 0.02 -10.72 -2.87
CA CYS A 171 -0.79 -11.92 -3.09
C CYS A 171 -2.24 -11.74 -2.56
N SER A 172 -3.21 -12.52 -3.04
CA SER A 172 -4.62 -12.48 -2.60
C SER A 172 -5.30 -11.14 -2.97
N ASN A 173 -5.86 -10.40 -2.00
CA ASN A 173 -6.33 -9.02 -2.22
C ASN A 173 -5.19 -8.13 -2.74
N GLY A 174 -3.95 -8.41 -2.36
CA GLY A 174 -2.75 -7.79 -2.91
C GLY A 174 -2.56 -8.08 -4.40
N GLY A 175 -2.89 -9.29 -4.86
CA GLY A 175 -2.93 -9.60 -6.29
C GLY A 175 -4.06 -8.85 -7.01
N ARG A 176 -5.20 -8.61 -6.35
CA ARG A 176 -6.26 -7.72 -6.89
C ARG A 176 -5.73 -6.28 -7.01
N GLN A 177 -5.13 -5.76 -5.95
CA GLN A 177 -4.54 -4.42 -5.91
C GLN A 177 -3.48 -4.25 -7.01
N ALA A 178 -2.61 -5.25 -7.20
CA ALA A 178 -1.63 -5.30 -8.29
C ALA A 178 -2.27 -5.11 -9.67
N LEU A 179 -3.39 -5.79 -9.93
CA LEU A 179 -4.12 -5.63 -11.19
C LEU A 179 -4.85 -4.28 -11.28
N MET A 180 -5.34 -3.73 -10.16
CA MET A 180 -5.92 -2.38 -10.14
C MET A 180 -4.88 -1.31 -10.48
N GLU A 181 -3.65 -1.44 -9.95
CA GLU A 181 -2.53 -0.56 -10.31
C GLU A 181 -2.25 -0.64 -11.81
N ALA A 182 -2.13 -1.86 -12.37
CA ALA A 182 -1.92 -2.05 -13.80
C ALA A 182 -3.03 -1.42 -14.68
N GLN A 183 -4.28 -1.52 -14.25
CA GLN A 183 -5.44 -1.09 -15.04
C GLN A 183 -5.75 0.40 -14.90
N ARG A 184 -5.59 0.97 -13.70
CA ARG A 184 -6.06 2.32 -13.37
C ARG A 184 -4.90 3.31 -13.20
N TYR A 185 -3.73 2.83 -12.80
CA TYR A 185 -2.56 3.65 -12.49
C TYR A 185 -1.30 3.08 -13.17
N PRO A 186 -1.30 2.95 -14.51
CA PRO A 186 -0.24 2.24 -15.23
C PRO A 186 1.17 2.85 -15.09
N ASN A 187 1.28 4.06 -14.54
CA ASN A 187 2.54 4.76 -14.30
C ASN A 187 3.09 4.56 -12.89
N ASP A 188 2.36 3.87 -12.01
CA ASP A 188 2.77 3.70 -10.61
C ASP A 188 3.86 2.65 -10.45
N TYR A 189 3.96 1.66 -11.34
CA TYR A 189 4.98 0.62 -11.23
C TYR A 189 5.49 0.21 -12.61
N ASP A 190 6.80 0.03 -12.74
CA ASP A 190 7.46 -0.51 -13.93
C ASP A 190 7.25 -2.03 -14.07
N GLY A 191 6.98 -2.72 -12.96
CA GLY A 191 6.76 -4.16 -12.94
C GLY A 191 5.87 -4.60 -11.79
N ILE A 192 5.00 -5.57 -12.05
CA ILE A 192 3.97 -6.01 -11.10
C ILE A 192 3.98 -7.54 -11.00
N ILE A 193 3.98 -8.03 -9.76
CA ILE A 193 3.80 -9.45 -9.42
C ILE A 193 2.44 -9.57 -8.70
N ALA A 194 1.48 -10.20 -9.37
CA ALA A 194 0.11 -10.39 -8.89
C ALA A 194 -0.13 -11.86 -8.51
N GLY A 195 0.13 -12.23 -7.26
CA GLY A 195 -0.11 -13.59 -6.75
C GLY A 195 -1.58 -13.82 -6.38
N ALA A 196 -2.14 -14.99 -6.73
CA ALA A 196 -3.51 -15.42 -6.41
C ALA A 196 -4.55 -14.28 -6.40
N PRO A 197 -4.68 -13.51 -7.50
CA PRO A 197 -5.37 -12.23 -7.47
C PRO A 197 -6.87 -12.40 -7.22
N ALA A 198 -7.40 -11.73 -6.19
CA ALA A 198 -8.83 -11.66 -5.91
C ALA A 198 -9.56 -10.66 -6.85
N ASN A 199 -9.31 -10.75 -8.15
CA ASN A 199 -9.71 -9.77 -9.17
C ASN A 199 -11.21 -9.70 -9.41
N ALA A 200 -11.90 -10.84 -9.42
CA ALA A 200 -13.35 -10.92 -9.47
C ALA A 200 -13.98 -10.79 -8.07
N PHE A 201 -13.60 -9.76 -7.31
CA PHE A 201 -13.82 -9.65 -5.86
C PHE A 201 -15.28 -9.92 -5.45
N THR A 202 -16.25 -9.28 -6.11
CA THR A 202 -17.69 -9.50 -5.83
C THR A 202 -18.11 -10.95 -6.07
N HIS A 203 -17.69 -11.57 -7.18
CA HIS A 203 -18.03 -12.97 -7.48
C HIS A 203 -17.39 -13.93 -6.49
N ILE A 204 -16.15 -13.69 -6.09
CA ILE A 204 -15.44 -14.49 -5.08
C ILE A 204 -16.20 -14.43 -3.75
N LEU A 205 -16.58 -13.23 -3.30
CA LEU A 205 -17.33 -13.06 -2.05
C LEU A 205 -18.73 -13.68 -2.12
N THR A 206 -19.43 -13.56 -3.25
CA THR A 206 -20.70 -14.26 -3.46
C THR A 206 -20.52 -15.78 -3.41
N GLY A 207 -19.43 -16.31 -3.98
CA GLY A 207 -19.07 -17.72 -3.88
C GLY A 207 -18.83 -18.17 -2.43
N PHE A 208 -18.14 -17.38 -1.62
CA PHE A 208 -17.96 -17.67 -0.20
C PHE A 208 -19.28 -17.67 0.57
N ALA A 209 -20.15 -16.69 0.32
CA ALA A 209 -21.48 -16.65 0.92
C ALA A 209 -22.33 -17.87 0.53
N TRP A 210 -22.25 -18.28 -0.74
CA TRP A 210 -22.91 -19.50 -1.23
C TRP A 210 -22.39 -20.75 -0.51
N ASN A 211 -21.07 -20.91 -0.40
CA ASN A 211 -20.47 -22.05 0.30
C ASN A 211 -20.88 -22.10 1.77
N MET A 212 -20.83 -20.97 2.48
CA MET A 212 -21.27 -20.87 3.87
C MET A 212 -22.73 -21.26 4.02
N LYS A 213 -23.62 -20.72 3.16
CA LYS A 213 -25.04 -21.06 3.18
C LYS A 213 -25.26 -22.57 3.01
N ASN A 214 -24.60 -23.21 2.05
CA ASN A 214 -24.84 -24.62 1.76
C ASN A 214 -24.18 -25.57 2.77
N THR A 215 -23.04 -25.20 3.36
CA THR A 215 -22.31 -26.08 4.28
C THR A 215 -22.67 -25.87 5.76
N LEU A 216 -23.31 -24.74 6.10
CA LEU A 216 -23.61 -24.38 7.49
C LEU A 216 -25.11 -24.26 7.79
N ALA A 217 -26.00 -24.23 6.79
CA ALA A 217 -27.44 -24.13 7.05
C ALA A 217 -28.07 -25.41 7.63
N ASP A 218 -27.45 -26.57 7.36
CA ASP A 218 -27.88 -27.87 7.87
C ASP A 218 -26.66 -28.61 8.44
N PRO A 219 -26.70 -29.09 9.70
CA PRO A 219 -25.64 -29.93 10.27
C PRO A 219 -25.25 -31.14 9.40
N ALA A 220 -26.18 -31.71 8.64
CA ALA A 220 -25.91 -32.82 7.72
C ALA A 220 -25.03 -32.40 6.52
N SER A 221 -25.06 -31.13 6.15
CA SER A 221 -24.27 -30.57 5.04
C SER A 221 -22.85 -30.15 5.46
N TYR A 222 -22.54 -30.18 6.76
CA TYR A 222 -21.23 -29.80 7.26
C TYR A 222 -20.14 -30.82 6.87
N ILE A 223 -19.10 -30.32 6.21
CA ILE A 223 -17.91 -31.09 5.84
C ILE A 223 -16.84 -30.84 6.90
N SER A 224 -16.67 -31.78 7.84
CA SER A 224 -15.61 -31.69 8.85
C SER A 224 -14.23 -31.95 8.24
N SER A 225 -13.18 -31.42 8.88
CA SER A 225 -11.80 -31.60 8.45
C SER A 225 -11.38 -33.07 8.29
N LYS A 226 -12.01 -33.99 9.04
CA LYS A 226 -11.79 -35.44 8.94
C LYS A 226 -12.21 -36.02 7.58
N LYS A 227 -13.13 -35.36 6.88
CA LYS A 227 -13.65 -35.80 5.57
C LYS A 227 -12.84 -35.27 4.37
N LEU A 228 -11.96 -34.27 4.57
CA LEU A 228 -11.24 -33.61 3.46
C LEU A 228 -10.43 -34.60 2.61
N LYS A 229 -9.73 -35.55 3.24
CA LYS A 229 -8.96 -36.60 2.53
C LYS A 229 -9.79 -37.48 1.60
N ALA A 230 -11.10 -37.55 1.76
CA ALA A 230 -11.97 -38.35 0.90
C ALA A 230 -12.41 -37.59 -0.37
N ILE A 231 -12.15 -36.27 -0.44
CA ILE A 231 -12.65 -35.37 -1.48
C ILE A 231 -11.56 -34.46 -2.10
N GLU A 232 -10.30 -34.58 -1.67
CA GLU A 232 -9.10 -33.94 -2.23
C GLU A 232 -8.36 -34.91 -3.16
#